data_AF-A0A8C2MLM1-F1
#
_entry.id   AF-A0A8C2MLM1-F1
#
_cell.length_a   1.000
_cell.length_b   1.000
_cell.length_c   1.000
_cell.angle_alpha   90.00
_cell.angle_beta   90.00
_cell.angle_gamma   90.00
#
_symmetry.space_group_name_H-M   'P 1'
#
loop_
_entity.id
_entity.type
_entity.pdbx_description
1 polymer ?
#
loop_
_entity_poly.entity_id
_entity_poly.type
_entity_poly.pdbx_seq_one_letter_code
_entity_poly.pdbx_strand_id
1 'polypeptide(L)'
;MALRARALYDFRSENPGEISLREHEVLSLCSEQDIEGWLEGVNSRGDRGLFPASYVQVIRAPEPGPPADGGPGVPARYANVPPGGFEPLPAAPPAAFQPLLQPQASPGSFQPSGTSFSYGGGALQPSPQQLYGGYQASQGSDDDWDDEWDDSSTVADEPGALGSGAYPDLDGSSSAGGGMAGRYRLSTRSDLSLGSRGASAPPQQHQGSGAKSSATVSRNLNRFSTFVKSGGEAFVLGEASGFVKDGDKLCVVLGPYGPEWQENPYPFQCTIDDPTKQTKFKGMKSYISYKLVPTHTQVPVHRRYKHFDWLYARLAEKFPVISVPHLPEKQATGRFEEDFISKRRKGLIWWMNHMASHPVLAQCDVFQHFLTCPSSTDEKAWKQGKRKAEKDEMVGANFFLTLSTPPAAALDLQEVESKIDGFKSFTKKMDDSALQLNHTANEFARKQVTGFKKEYQKVGQSFRGLSQAFELDQQAFSVGLNQAIAFTGDAYDAIGELFAEQPRQDLDPVMDLLALYQGHLANFPDIIHVQKGALTKVKESRRHVEEGKMEVQKADGIQDRCNTISFATLAEIHHFHQIRVRDFKSQMQHFLQQQIIFFQKVTQKLEEALHKYDSV
;
A
#
# COMPACT_ATOMS: atom_id res chain seq x y z
N MET A 1 -26.00 30.48 4.45
CA MET A 1 -25.55 31.58 3.56
C MET A 1 -24.79 30.95 2.39
N ALA A 2 -24.73 31.57 1.21
CA ALA A 2 -23.84 31.10 0.15
C ALA A 2 -22.39 31.31 0.61
N LEU A 3 -21.60 30.23 0.62
CA LEU A 3 -20.18 30.28 0.97
C LEU A 3 -19.42 31.08 -0.10
N ARG A 4 -18.54 31.98 0.32
CA ARG A 4 -17.78 32.85 -0.58
C ARG A 4 -16.29 32.71 -0.33
N ALA A 5 -15.50 32.83 -1.38
CA ALA A 5 -14.05 32.93 -1.30
C ALA A 5 -13.54 34.12 -2.13
N ARG A 6 -12.36 34.64 -1.80
CA ARG A 6 -11.65 35.66 -2.58
C ARG A 6 -10.38 35.05 -3.14
N ALA A 7 -10.15 35.18 -4.44
CA ALA A 7 -8.89 34.79 -5.05
C ALA A 7 -7.72 35.65 -4.53
N LEU A 8 -6.63 34.98 -4.17
CA LEU A 8 -5.38 35.58 -3.71
C LEU A 8 -4.39 35.79 -4.87
N TYR A 9 -4.53 35.01 -5.94
CA TYR A 9 -3.64 35.05 -7.11
C TYR A 9 -4.43 34.80 -8.40
N ASP A 10 -3.89 35.21 -9.55
CA ASP A 10 -4.39 34.80 -10.87
C ASP A 10 -4.19 33.28 -11.07
N PHE A 11 -5.19 32.59 -11.60
CA PHE A 11 -5.10 31.19 -12.02
C PHE A 11 -5.62 31.05 -13.44
N ARG A 12 -4.89 30.33 -14.31
CA ARG A 12 -5.30 30.04 -15.67
C ARG A 12 -5.57 28.54 -15.79
N SER A 13 -6.81 28.21 -16.16
CA SER A 13 -7.20 26.82 -16.38
C SER A 13 -6.57 26.25 -17.65
N GLU A 14 -6.10 25.00 -17.57
CA GLU A 14 -5.50 24.27 -18.68
C GLU A 14 -6.28 22.98 -19.00
N ASN A 15 -7.03 22.44 -18.04
CA ASN A 15 -7.82 21.22 -18.22
C ASN A 15 -9.33 21.50 -18.40
N PRO A 16 -10.07 20.68 -19.17
CA PRO A 16 -11.53 20.74 -19.23
C PRO A 16 -12.15 20.44 -17.84
N GLY A 17 -12.92 21.40 -17.31
CA GLY A 17 -13.54 21.32 -15.98
C GLY A 17 -12.95 22.27 -14.93
N GLU A 18 -11.81 22.89 -15.22
CA GLU A 18 -11.23 23.97 -14.42
C GLU A 18 -11.75 25.35 -14.86
N ILE A 19 -11.81 26.30 -13.92
CA ILE A 19 -12.11 27.71 -14.22
C ILE A 19 -10.95 28.62 -13.86
N SER A 20 -10.62 29.55 -14.76
CA SER A 20 -9.61 30.57 -14.52
C SER A 20 -10.09 31.57 -13.45
N LEU A 21 -9.20 32.01 -12.57
CA LEU A 21 -9.43 33.04 -11.55
C LEU A 21 -8.61 34.29 -11.85
N ARG A 22 -9.12 35.46 -11.45
CA ARG A 22 -8.29 36.67 -11.32
C ARG A 22 -8.03 37.00 -9.86
N GLU A 23 -6.86 37.54 -9.56
CA GLU A 23 -6.53 38.05 -8.22
C GLU A 23 -7.63 39.01 -7.74
N HIS A 24 -8.05 38.83 -6.48
CA HIS A 24 -9.15 39.53 -5.82
C HIS A 24 -10.58 39.25 -6.35
N GLU A 25 -10.76 38.37 -7.33
CA GLU A 25 -12.09 37.91 -7.77
C GLU A 25 -12.85 37.22 -6.61
N VAL A 26 -14.16 37.48 -6.50
CA VAL A 26 -15.02 36.84 -5.48
C VAL A 26 -15.77 35.66 -6.11
N LEU A 27 -15.59 34.49 -5.51
CA LEU A 27 -16.13 33.21 -5.92
C LEU A 27 -17.29 32.78 -5.00
N SER A 28 -18.28 32.11 -5.56
CA SER A 28 -19.31 31.40 -4.78
C SER A 28 -18.96 29.90 -4.73
N LEU A 29 -18.72 29.37 -3.54
CA LEU A 29 -18.33 27.96 -3.37
C LEU A 29 -19.55 27.04 -3.43
N CYS A 30 -19.39 25.89 -4.10
CA CYS A 30 -20.38 24.81 -4.09
C CYS A 30 -20.22 23.92 -2.84
N SER A 31 -19.00 23.81 -2.30
CA SER A 31 -18.67 23.09 -1.06
C SER A 31 -17.46 23.72 -0.36
N GLU A 32 -17.33 23.52 0.96
CA GLU A 32 -16.10 23.80 1.72
C GLU A 32 -15.16 22.57 1.76
N GLN A 33 -15.54 21.45 1.16
CA GLN A 33 -14.70 20.25 1.08
C GLN A 33 -13.59 20.44 0.03
N ASP A 34 -12.35 20.48 0.50
CA ASP A 34 -11.15 20.34 -0.30
C ASP A 34 -11.06 18.91 -0.85
N ILE A 35 -10.97 18.77 -2.17
CA ILE A 35 -10.74 17.50 -2.86
C ILE A 35 -9.36 17.59 -3.52
N GLU A 36 -8.38 16.92 -2.91
CA GLU A 36 -7.00 16.79 -3.44
C GLU A 36 -6.29 18.13 -3.75
N GLY A 37 -6.61 19.19 -3.00
CA GLY A 37 -6.06 20.54 -3.16
C GLY A 37 -6.93 21.48 -4.02
N TRP A 38 -8.16 21.09 -4.36
CA TRP A 38 -9.07 21.82 -5.23
C TRP A 38 -10.41 22.12 -4.55
N LEU A 39 -10.99 23.27 -4.92
CA LEU A 39 -12.35 23.67 -4.55
C LEU A 39 -13.21 23.83 -5.80
N GLU A 40 -14.49 23.49 -5.68
CA GLU A 40 -15.49 23.73 -6.73
C GLU A 40 -16.30 24.99 -6.42
N GLY A 41 -16.46 25.86 -7.42
CA GLY A 41 -17.29 27.05 -7.29
C GLY A 41 -17.61 27.72 -8.62
N VAL A 42 -18.24 28.89 -8.51
CA VAL A 42 -18.64 29.74 -9.63
C VAL A 42 -17.93 31.08 -9.52
N ASN A 43 -17.28 31.51 -10.61
CA ASN A 43 -16.56 32.79 -10.69
C ASN A 43 -17.49 33.98 -10.96
N SER A 44 -16.93 35.19 -11.03
CA SER A 44 -17.72 36.41 -11.27
C SER A 44 -18.34 36.50 -12.67
N ARG A 45 -17.90 35.65 -13.60
CA ARG A 45 -18.38 35.54 -14.99
C ARG A 45 -19.50 34.51 -15.14
N GLY A 46 -19.77 33.71 -14.11
CA GLY A 46 -20.77 32.65 -14.13
C GLY A 46 -20.24 31.28 -14.57
N ASP A 47 -18.94 31.14 -14.84
CA ASP A 47 -18.34 29.84 -15.16
C ASP A 47 -18.25 29.01 -13.87
N ARG A 48 -18.67 27.74 -13.91
CA ARG A 48 -18.52 26.77 -12.82
C ARG A 48 -17.40 25.77 -13.13
N GLY A 49 -16.56 25.49 -12.15
CA GLY A 49 -15.54 24.44 -12.25
C GLY A 49 -14.62 24.40 -11.04
N LEU A 50 -13.52 23.68 -11.18
CA LEU A 50 -12.48 23.52 -10.18
C LEU A 50 -11.43 24.63 -10.25
N PHE A 51 -10.89 25.01 -9.09
CA PHE A 51 -9.71 25.86 -8.96
C PHE A 51 -8.91 25.49 -7.69
N PRO A 52 -7.61 25.80 -7.59
CA PRO A 52 -6.79 25.38 -6.46
C PRO A 52 -7.25 26.02 -5.14
N ALA A 53 -7.37 25.21 -4.09
CA ALA A 53 -7.77 25.66 -2.74
C ALA A 53 -6.78 26.69 -2.17
N SER A 54 -5.48 26.53 -2.46
CA SER A 54 -4.41 27.44 -2.04
C SER A 54 -4.44 28.81 -2.72
N TYR A 55 -5.21 28.97 -3.81
CA TYR A 55 -5.32 30.23 -4.56
C TYR A 55 -6.46 31.12 -4.05
N VAL A 56 -7.19 30.71 -3.02
CA VAL A 56 -8.35 31.45 -2.49
C VAL A 56 -8.36 31.52 -0.96
N GLN A 57 -9.01 32.56 -0.43
CA GLN A 57 -9.30 32.72 0.99
C GLN A 57 -10.82 32.69 1.21
N VAL A 58 -11.31 31.74 2.02
CA VAL A 58 -12.73 31.63 2.35
C VAL A 58 -13.16 32.79 3.25
N ILE A 59 -14.18 33.54 2.82
CA ILE A 59 -14.75 34.67 3.54
C ILE A 59 -15.82 34.14 4.51
N ARG A 60 -15.44 33.95 5.78
CA ARG A 60 -16.38 33.65 6.86
C ARG A 60 -16.82 34.96 7.52
N ALA A 61 -18.12 35.16 7.67
CA ALA A 61 -18.66 36.33 8.36
C ALA A 61 -18.41 36.22 9.87
N PRO A 62 -18.06 37.31 10.57
CA PRO A 62 -17.90 37.30 12.02
C PRO A 62 -19.28 37.28 12.73
N GLU A 63 -19.42 36.40 13.71
CA GLU A 63 -20.51 36.43 14.70
C GLU A 63 -20.43 37.74 15.54
N PRO A 64 -21.56 38.33 15.96
CA PRO A 64 -21.56 39.59 16.71
C PRO A 64 -21.12 39.39 18.17
N GLY A 65 -20.05 40.07 18.58
CA GLY A 65 -19.60 40.11 19.97
C GLY A 65 -20.46 41.02 20.88
N PRO A 66 -20.38 40.84 22.22
CA PRO A 66 -21.06 41.69 23.19
C PRO A 66 -20.46 43.12 23.24
N PRO A 67 -21.22 44.12 23.72
CA PRO A 67 -20.89 45.53 23.53
C PRO A 67 -19.72 46.01 24.40
N ALA A 68 -18.96 46.96 23.87
CA ALA A 68 -17.87 47.65 24.57
C ALA A 68 -18.37 48.87 25.35
N ASP A 69 -17.67 49.23 26.42
CA ASP A 69 -17.89 50.46 27.18
C ASP A 69 -16.58 51.28 27.28
N GLY A 70 -16.65 52.57 26.94
CA GLY A 70 -16.22 53.56 27.95
C GLY A 70 -14.91 54.36 27.86
N GLY A 71 -14.06 54.30 26.83
CA GLY A 71 -13.06 55.38 26.57
C GLY A 71 -11.93 55.63 27.62
N PRO A 72 -11.30 56.83 27.66
CA PRO A 72 -10.04 57.03 26.92
C PRO A 72 -8.86 57.70 27.68
N GLY A 73 -7.61 57.51 27.21
CA GLY A 73 -6.47 58.41 27.54
C GLY A 73 -5.06 57.80 27.59
N VAL A 74 -4.16 58.27 26.71
CA VAL A 74 -2.67 58.09 26.70
C VAL A 74 -2.00 59.14 27.62
N PRO A 75 -0.66 59.14 27.96
CA PRO A 75 0.48 58.37 27.44
C PRO A 75 1.53 57.81 28.46
N ALA A 76 2.60 57.23 27.90
CA ALA A 76 3.78 56.58 28.52
C ALA A 76 4.58 57.35 29.60
N ARG A 77 5.32 56.60 30.45
CA ARG A 77 6.78 56.75 30.71
C ARG A 77 7.39 55.67 31.64
N TYR A 78 8.71 55.53 31.57
CA TYR A 78 9.58 54.82 32.52
C TYR A 78 9.39 55.28 33.98
N ALA A 79 9.53 54.36 34.94
CA ALA A 79 10.59 54.37 35.97
C ALA A 79 10.21 53.53 37.22
N ASN A 80 11.09 52.62 37.66
CA ASN A 80 11.84 52.73 38.93
C ASN A 80 12.58 51.42 39.30
N VAL A 81 13.82 51.58 39.75
CA VAL A 81 14.72 50.53 40.25
C VAL A 81 15.00 50.80 41.73
N PRO A 82 15.02 49.80 42.63
CA PRO A 82 15.71 49.88 43.92
C PRO A 82 17.16 49.33 43.82
N PRO A 83 18.13 49.87 44.57
CA PRO A 83 19.55 49.61 44.37
C PRO A 83 20.07 48.35 45.09
N GLY A 84 21.24 47.90 44.62
CA GLY A 84 21.87 46.59 44.88
C GLY A 84 22.42 46.26 46.29
N GLY A 85 22.98 45.05 46.37
CA GLY A 85 23.70 44.51 47.53
C GLY A 85 24.18 43.06 47.29
N PHE A 86 25.50 42.84 47.37
CA PHE A 86 26.14 41.52 47.52
C PHE A 86 25.80 40.92 48.92
N GLU A 87 26.00 39.65 49.31
CA GLU A 87 27.09 38.68 49.03
C GLU A 87 26.60 37.19 49.33
N PRO A 88 27.41 36.13 49.62
CA PRO A 88 27.20 34.82 48.98
C PRO A 88 26.74 33.66 49.90
N LEU A 89 26.52 32.47 49.31
CA LEU A 89 26.20 31.20 50.02
C LEU A 89 27.35 30.17 49.92
N PRO A 90 27.51 29.27 50.93
CA PRO A 90 28.75 28.50 51.13
C PRO A 90 28.82 27.14 50.41
N ALA A 91 30.04 26.61 50.26
CA ALA A 91 30.36 25.36 49.59
C ALA A 91 30.46 24.13 50.54
N ALA A 92 30.18 22.94 50.00
CA ALA A 92 30.34 21.61 50.63
C ALA A 92 30.45 20.52 49.51
N PRO A 93 31.00 19.31 49.76
CA PRO A 93 31.99 18.70 48.86
C PRO A 93 31.49 17.53 47.96
N PRO A 94 32.33 17.00 47.04
CA PRO A 94 31.93 15.97 46.07
C PRO A 94 32.00 14.54 46.61
N ALA A 95 31.17 13.65 46.07
CA ALA A 95 31.19 12.21 46.31
C ALA A 95 31.32 11.43 44.98
N ALA A 96 32.13 10.38 44.98
CA ALA A 96 32.59 9.70 43.78
C ALA A 96 31.58 8.71 43.16
N PHE A 97 31.66 8.54 41.84
CA PHE A 97 31.03 7.44 41.12
C PHE A 97 31.75 6.11 41.42
N GLN A 98 30.99 5.05 41.70
CA GLN A 98 31.41 3.67 41.48
C GLN A 98 30.26 2.88 40.82
N PRO A 99 30.54 2.06 39.79
CA PRO A 99 29.52 1.24 39.13
C PRO A 99 29.48 -0.17 39.71
N LEU A 100 28.28 -0.70 39.97
CA LEU A 100 28.08 -2.13 40.21
C LEU A 100 26.59 -2.48 40.10
N LEU A 101 26.25 -3.43 39.20
CA LEU A 101 25.15 -4.38 39.42
C LEU A 101 25.09 -5.46 38.34
N GLN A 102 25.39 -6.69 38.73
CA GLN A 102 24.85 -7.97 38.25
C GLN A 102 25.51 -9.11 39.08
N PRO A 103 24.92 -10.31 39.18
CA PRO A 103 23.52 -10.62 39.48
C PRO A 103 23.39 -11.67 40.62
N GLN A 104 22.24 -11.77 41.29
CA GLN A 104 21.89 -12.98 42.07
C GLN A 104 20.37 -13.22 42.13
N ALA A 105 19.96 -14.45 42.47
CA ALA A 105 18.71 -15.04 42.00
C ALA A 105 17.82 -15.68 43.08
N SER A 106 16.52 -15.75 42.78
CA SER A 106 15.52 -16.74 43.23
C SER A 106 15.06 -16.72 44.71
N PRO A 107 13.93 -17.38 45.06
CA PRO A 107 12.64 -17.47 44.33
C PRO A 107 11.42 -17.17 45.23
N GLY A 108 10.22 -16.97 44.65
CA GLY A 108 8.98 -16.82 45.43
C GLY A 108 7.70 -17.06 44.60
N SER A 109 6.94 -18.10 44.96
CA SER A 109 5.71 -18.53 44.28
C SER A 109 4.46 -17.81 44.80
N PHE A 110 3.50 -17.47 43.93
CA PHE A 110 2.08 -17.35 44.33
C PHE A 110 1.12 -17.63 43.17
N GLN A 111 0.08 -18.43 43.43
CA GLN A 111 -1.07 -18.63 42.54
C GLN A 111 -2.19 -17.63 42.89
N PRO A 112 -3.05 -17.23 41.93
CA PRO A 112 -4.36 -16.66 42.24
C PRO A 112 -5.45 -17.73 42.12
N SER A 113 -6.20 -17.94 43.21
CA SER A 113 -7.55 -18.53 43.17
C SER A 113 -8.57 -17.40 43.06
N GLY A 114 -9.55 -17.51 42.17
CA GLY A 114 -10.53 -16.45 41.94
C GLY A 114 -11.73 -16.50 42.89
N THR A 115 -12.67 -15.57 42.70
CA THR A 115 -14.11 -15.86 42.78
C THR A 115 -14.91 -14.79 42.03
N SER A 116 -16.06 -15.21 41.50
CA SER A 116 -17.06 -14.43 40.77
C SER A 116 -17.85 -13.45 41.64
N PHE A 117 -18.43 -12.41 41.04
CA PHE A 117 -19.84 -12.10 41.26
C PHE A 117 -20.49 -11.48 40.00
N SER A 118 -21.72 -11.89 39.71
CA SER A 118 -22.58 -11.32 38.68
C SER A 118 -23.62 -10.40 39.29
N TYR A 119 -24.06 -9.38 38.54
CA TYR A 119 -25.46 -8.93 38.55
C TYR A 119 -25.79 -8.37 37.17
N GLY A 120 -26.99 -8.66 36.65
CA GLY A 120 -27.44 -8.19 35.34
C GLY A 120 -28.62 -7.23 35.44
N GLY A 121 -29.04 -6.67 34.31
CA GLY A 121 -30.32 -5.98 34.19
C GLY A 121 -30.42 -4.97 33.05
N GLY A 122 -31.54 -5.03 32.32
CA GLY A 122 -32.12 -3.87 31.64
C GLY A 122 -31.74 -3.66 30.18
N ALA A 123 -32.72 -3.83 29.28
CA ALA A 123 -32.62 -3.41 27.88
C ALA A 123 -32.74 -1.88 27.74
N LEU A 124 -32.27 -1.34 26.60
CA LEU A 124 -33.12 -0.61 25.65
C LEU A 124 -32.35 -0.24 24.37
N GLN A 125 -33.04 -0.31 23.23
CA GLN A 125 -32.62 0.20 21.91
C GLN A 125 -32.71 1.73 21.90
N PRO A 126 -31.98 2.46 21.03
CA PRO A 126 -32.52 2.63 19.68
C PRO A 126 -31.48 2.62 18.54
N SER A 127 -31.95 2.25 17.35
CA SER A 127 -31.25 2.47 16.08
C SER A 127 -31.28 3.96 15.70
N PRO A 128 -30.30 4.42 14.91
CA PRO A 128 -30.68 5.16 13.70
C PRO A 128 -30.15 4.50 12.43
N GLN A 129 -31.03 4.37 11.43
CA GLN A 129 -30.63 4.10 10.05
C GLN A 129 -30.13 5.40 9.42
N GLN A 130 -28.94 5.42 8.83
CA GLN A 130 -28.63 6.35 7.74
C GLN A 130 -27.86 5.65 6.62
N LEU A 131 -28.28 5.96 5.39
CA LEU A 131 -27.68 5.49 4.14
C LEU A 131 -26.23 5.94 4.03
N TYR A 132 -25.36 5.06 3.53
CA TYR A 132 -24.24 5.49 2.70
C TYR A 132 -24.32 4.73 1.38
N GLY A 133 -24.51 5.48 0.28
CA GLY A 133 -24.45 4.94 -1.06
C GLY A 133 -22.99 4.59 -1.41
N GLY A 134 -22.77 3.40 -1.94
CA GLY A 134 -21.46 3.03 -2.49
C GLY A 134 -21.23 3.79 -3.79
N TYR A 135 -20.19 4.61 -3.85
CA TYR A 135 -19.69 5.12 -5.12
C TYR A 135 -18.75 4.09 -5.75
N GLN A 136 -19.15 3.69 -6.94
CA GLN A 136 -18.58 2.60 -7.72
C GLN A 136 -17.44 3.16 -8.58
N ALA A 137 -16.20 2.85 -8.21
CA ALA A 137 -15.04 3.20 -9.03
C ALA A 137 -15.09 2.39 -10.34
N SER A 138 -15.63 3.02 -11.39
CA SER A 138 -15.63 2.48 -12.74
C SER A 138 -14.20 2.40 -13.25
N GLN A 139 -13.69 1.20 -13.50
CA GLN A 139 -12.43 1.03 -14.24
C GLN A 139 -12.65 1.51 -15.68
N GLY A 140 -12.12 2.68 -16.00
CA GLY A 140 -11.96 3.14 -17.37
C GLY A 140 -10.95 2.25 -18.08
N SER A 141 -11.39 1.56 -19.12
CA SER A 141 -10.55 0.71 -19.97
C SER A 141 -9.97 1.54 -21.11
N ASP A 142 -8.99 2.39 -20.81
CA ASP A 142 -8.20 3.14 -21.80
C ASP A 142 -6.77 2.56 -21.84
N ASP A 143 -6.52 1.64 -22.77
CA ASP A 143 -5.19 1.21 -23.26
C ASP A 143 -5.41 0.13 -24.36
N ASP A 144 -5.93 0.53 -25.53
CA ASP A 144 -6.09 -0.34 -26.72
C ASP A 144 -5.53 0.32 -27.99
N TRP A 145 -4.30 0.83 -27.88
CA TRP A 145 -3.49 1.34 -29.00
C TRP A 145 -2.01 0.96 -28.81
N ASP A 146 -1.32 0.69 -29.93
CA ASP A 146 0.12 0.40 -30.07
C ASP A 146 0.64 -1.03 -29.78
N ASP A 147 0.08 -2.06 -30.42
CA ASP A 147 0.74 -3.40 -30.55
C ASP A 147 0.76 -3.97 -32.00
N GLU A 148 0.59 -3.13 -33.05
CA GLU A 148 0.66 -3.53 -34.47
C GLU A 148 1.61 -2.64 -35.32
N TRP A 149 2.92 -2.74 -35.12
CA TRP A 149 3.90 -2.41 -36.17
C TRP A 149 5.03 -3.44 -36.19
N ASP A 150 5.00 -4.30 -37.20
CA ASP A 150 6.09 -5.22 -37.54
C ASP A 150 7.37 -4.44 -37.88
N ASP A 151 8.52 -5.06 -37.59
CA ASP A 151 9.70 -4.89 -38.45
C ASP A 151 10.32 -6.27 -38.73
N SER A 152 9.97 -6.79 -39.90
CA SER A 152 10.61 -7.92 -40.54
C SER A 152 11.57 -7.42 -41.62
N SER A 153 12.86 -7.28 -41.29
CA SER A 153 14.00 -7.46 -42.21
C SER A 153 15.31 -7.47 -41.39
N THR A 154 16.01 -8.61 -41.27
CA THR A 154 17.03 -9.13 -42.21
C THR A 154 18.21 -8.18 -42.46
N VAL A 155 19.40 -8.69 -42.12
CA VAL A 155 20.73 -8.12 -42.36
C VAL A 155 21.00 -7.82 -43.84
N ALA A 156 21.61 -6.67 -44.12
CA ALA A 156 22.50 -6.47 -45.27
C ALA A 156 23.51 -5.35 -44.99
N ASP A 157 24.71 -5.49 -45.53
CA ASP A 157 25.85 -4.56 -45.40
C ASP A 157 25.90 -3.56 -46.59
N GLU A 158 26.90 -2.65 -46.60
CA GLU A 158 27.00 -1.50 -47.52
C GLU A 158 27.34 -1.82 -49.01
N PRO A 159 27.27 -0.84 -49.95
CA PRO A 159 26.80 -1.08 -51.32
C PRO A 159 27.86 -1.26 -52.41
N GLY A 160 27.43 -1.80 -53.57
CA GLY A 160 28.25 -1.89 -54.78
C GLY A 160 27.47 -1.93 -56.11
N ALA A 161 27.52 -0.80 -56.85
CA ALA A 161 27.55 -0.66 -58.32
C ALA A 161 26.56 -1.37 -59.28
N LEU A 162 25.84 -0.52 -60.04
CA LEU A 162 25.51 -0.62 -61.48
C LEU A 162 24.58 -1.76 -62.02
N GLY A 163 23.51 -1.40 -62.73
CA GLY A 163 22.84 -2.31 -63.67
C GLY A 163 21.40 -1.93 -64.08
N SER A 164 21.23 -1.43 -65.32
CA SER A 164 19.94 -1.11 -65.96
C SER A 164 18.98 -2.30 -66.15
N GLY A 165 17.67 -2.06 -66.26
CA GLY A 165 16.83 -2.90 -67.14
C GLY A 165 15.32 -3.03 -66.83
N ALA A 166 14.50 -2.27 -67.58
CA ALA A 166 13.20 -2.63 -68.18
C ALA A 166 12.12 -3.47 -67.43
N TYR A 167 10.92 -2.88 -67.34
CA TYR A 167 9.60 -3.55 -67.36
C TYR A 167 9.35 -4.27 -68.71
N PRO A 168 8.46 -5.29 -68.78
CA PRO A 168 7.03 -5.02 -69.02
C PRO A 168 6.02 -5.91 -68.27
N ASP A 169 4.80 -5.38 -68.13
CA ASP A 169 3.56 -6.11 -67.80
C ASP A 169 3.17 -7.14 -68.88
N LEU A 170 2.18 -8.01 -68.58
CA LEU A 170 0.92 -8.15 -69.36
C LEU A 170 -0.01 -9.28 -68.82
N ASP A 171 -1.29 -8.92 -68.68
CA ASP A 171 -2.55 -9.69 -68.88
C ASP A 171 -2.75 -11.16 -68.41
N GLY A 172 -3.96 -11.59 -67.98
CA GLY A 172 -5.22 -10.84 -67.79
C GLY A 172 -6.48 -11.74 -67.76
N SER A 173 -7.57 -11.27 -67.13
CA SER A 173 -8.98 -11.78 -67.20
C SER A 173 -9.29 -13.24 -66.79
N SER A 174 -10.48 -13.64 -66.30
CA SER A 174 -11.69 -13.04 -65.68
C SER A 174 -12.59 -14.22 -65.17
N SER A 175 -13.80 -14.14 -64.59
CA SER A 175 -14.79 -13.08 -64.32
C SER A 175 -15.79 -13.50 -63.21
N ALA A 176 -16.71 -12.59 -62.84
CA ALA A 176 -18.07 -12.79 -62.28
C ALA A 176 -18.24 -13.27 -60.81
N GLY A 177 -19.10 -12.64 -59.97
CA GLY A 177 -19.84 -11.38 -60.13
C GLY A 177 -20.74 -11.07 -58.91
N GLY A 178 -21.05 -9.77 -58.65
CA GLY A 178 -21.95 -9.27 -57.58
C GLY A 178 -21.38 -9.39 -56.14
N GLY A 179 -21.31 -8.37 -55.27
CA GLY A 179 -22.00 -7.07 -55.20
C GLY A 179 -23.29 -7.17 -54.37
N MET A 180 -23.59 -6.35 -53.35
CA MET A 180 -22.85 -5.23 -52.72
C MET A 180 -23.53 -4.85 -51.38
N ALA A 181 -22.73 -4.56 -50.34
CA ALA A 181 -22.94 -3.70 -49.15
C ALA A 181 -24.25 -3.70 -48.27
N GLY A 182 -24.07 -3.34 -46.99
CA GLY A 182 -25.07 -2.64 -46.16
C GLY A 182 -25.57 -3.44 -44.93
N ARG A 183 -24.83 -3.51 -43.81
CA ARG A 183 -24.77 -2.52 -42.69
C ARG A 183 -26.04 -2.44 -41.81
N TYR A 184 -25.81 -2.22 -40.50
CA TYR A 184 -26.74 -1.81 -39.40
C TYR A 184 -27.97 -2.71 -39.12
N ARG A 185 -28.51 -2.84 -37.88
CA ARG A 185 -28.25 -2.17 -36.58
C ARG A 185 -28.77 -3.06 -35.44
N LEU A 186 -28.25 -2.90 -34.22
CA LEU A 186 -28.95 -3.35 -33.00
C LEU A 186 -30.22 -2.52 -32.78
N SER A 187 -31.26 -3.14 -32.23
CA SER A 187 -31.99 -2.57 -31.08
C SER A 187 -32.89 -3.59 -30.39
N THR A 188 -32.76 -3.64 -29.06
CA THR A 188 -33.64 -4.35 -28.14
C THR A 188 -35.00 -3.68 -28.04
N ARG A 189 -36.09 -4.45 -28.01
CA ARG A 189 -37.16 -4.22 -27.02
C ARG A 189 -38.10 -5.42 -26.86
N SER A 190 -38.34 -5.74 -25.60
CA SER A 190 -39.36 -6.67 -25.13
C SER A 190 -40.67 -5.92 -24.88
N ASP A 191 -41.80 -6.48 -25.30
CA ASP A 191 -43.11 -6.14 -24.74
C ASP A 191 -43.95 -7.41 -24.55
N LEU A 192 -44.63 -7.50 -23.42
CA LEU A 192 -45.53 -8.58 -23.02
C LEU A 192 -46.96 -8.24 -23.44
N SER A 193 -47.76 -9.24 -23.84
CA SER A 193 -49.22 -9.08 -23.97
C SER A 193 -49.93 -10.42 -23.76
N LEU A 194 -50.84 -10.46 -22.79
CA LEU A 194 -51.74 -11.60 -22.55
C LEU A 194 -52.95 -11.54 -23.50
N GLY A 195 -53.44 -12.70 -23.94
CA GLY A 195 -54.71 -12.89 -24.65
C GLY A 195 -55.05 -14.38 -24.72
N SER A 196 -56.33 -14.76 -24.57
CA SER A 196 -56.72 -16.14 -24.19
C SER A 196 -57.95 -16.70 -24.94
N ARG A 197 -58.12 -18.03 -24.88
CA ARG A 197 -59.25 -18.90 -25.34
C ARG A 197 -59.20 -19.34 -26.83
N GLY A 198 -59.56 -20.59 -27.19
CA GLY A 198 -59.97 -21.78 -26.41
C GLY A 198 -60.36 -23.00 -27.30
N ALA A 199 -60.89 -24.09 -26.69
CA ALA A 199 -61.34 -25.40 -27.26
C ALA A 199 -60.21 -26.42 -27.61
N SER A 200 -59.97 -27.56 -26.91
CA SER A 200 -60.75 -28.78 -26.53
C SER A 200 -60.63 -29.94 -27.57
N ALA A 201 -59.71 -30.92 -27.43
CA ALA A 201 -59.73 -32.16 -26.60
C ALA A 201 -60.11 -33.44 -27.42
N PRO A 202 -59.82 -34.72 -27.04
CA PRO A 202 -58.97 -35.30 -25.97
C PRO A 202 -57.97 -36.40 -26.52
N PRO A 203 -57.67 -37.58 -25.91
CA PRO A 203 -56.28 -37.85 -25.45
C PRO A 203 -55.64 -39.19 -25.90
N GLN A 204 -54.32 -39.34 -25.69
CA GLN A 204 -53.69 -40.65 -25.47
C GLN A 204 -52.60 -40.57 -24.39
N GLN A 205 -52.66 -41.50 -23.44
CA GLN A 205 -51.67 -41.66 -22.37
C GLN A 205 -50.53 -42.57 -22.83
N HIS A 206 -49.28 -42.20 -22.56
CA HIS A 206 -48.33 -43.16 -21.99
C HIS A 206 -47.34 -42.45 -21.07
N GLN A 207 -46.95 -43.15 -20.00
CA GLN A 207 -46.28 -42.58 -18.82
C GLN A 207 -44.76 -42.60 -18.94
N GLY A 208 -44.11 -41.64 -18.26
CA GLY A 208 -42.99 -41.98 -17.38
C GLY A 208 -41.56 -41.86 -17.92
N SER A 209 -41.09 -40.64 -18.19
CA SER A 209 -39.66 -40.32 -18.08
C SER A 209 -39.43 -39.37 -16.89
N GLY A 210 -38.93 -39.90 -15.78
CA GLY A 210 -38.73 -39.12 -14.55
C GLY A 210 -37.70 -38.00 -14.73
N ALA A 211 -38.14 -36.75 -14.55
CA ALA A 211 -37.25 -35.61 -14.51
C ALA A 211 -36.37 -35.69 -13.25
N LYS A 212 -35.10 -36.09 -13.41
CA LYS A 212 -34.09 -35.98 -12.34
C LYS A 212 -33.78 -34.51 -12.10
N SER A 213 -34.51 -33.88 -11.19
CA SER A 213 -34.16 -32.56 -10.67
C SER A 213 -32.88 -32.66 -9.86
N SER A 214 -31.73 -32.51 -10.51
CA SER A 214 -30.43 -32.39 -9.83
C SER A 214 -30.37 -31.05 -9.11
N ALA A 215 -30.96 -31.02 -7.91
CA ALA A 215 -30.96 -29.87 -7.02
C ALA A 215 -29.52 -29.57 -6.58
N THR A 216 -28.91 -28.68 -7.34
CA THR A 216 -27.55 -28.16 -7.15
C THR A 216 -27.66 -26.93 -6.25
N VAL A 217 -26.70 -26.70 -5.36
CA VAL A 217 -26.64 -25.43 -4.61
C VAL A 217 -26.62 -24.30 -5.64
N SER A 218 -27.55 -23.34 -5.53
CA SER A 218 -27.65 -22.26 -6.50
C SER A 218 -26.36 -21.45 -6.53
N ARG A 219 -25.80 -21.25 -7.74
CA ARG A 219 -24.70 -20.31 -7.98
C ARG A 219 -25.09 -18.91 -7.50
N ASN A 220 -24.13 -18.15 -7.01
CA ASN A 220 -24.35 -16.79 -6.56
C ASN A 220 -24.80 -15.91 -7.74
N LEU A 221 -25.95 -15.24 -7.61
CA LEU A 221 -26.48 -14.33 -8.62
C LEU A 221 -25.53 -13.14 -8.87
N ASN A 222 -24.71 -12.77 -7.87
CA ASN A 222 -23.71 -11.73 -8.03
C ASN A 222 -22.38 -12.27 -8.57
N ARG A 223 -22.30 -12.40 -9.91
CA ARG A 223 -21.08 -12.74 -10.66
C ARG A 223 -19.88 -11.82 -10.34
N PHE A 224 -20.12 -10.60 -9.85
CA PHE A 224 -19.05 -9.63 -9.56
C PHE A 224 -18.40 -9.79 -8.19
N SER A 225 -18.93 -10.67 -7.32
CA SER A 225 -18.37 -10.94 -6.00
C SER A 225 -16.99 -11.61 -6.09
N THR A 226 -16.10 -11.28 -5.14
CA THR A 226 -14.73 -11.82 -5.08
C THR A 226 -14.71 -13.35 -4.97
N PHE A 227 -15.66 -13.94 -4.25
CA PHE A 227 -15.79 -15.41 -4.13
C PHE A 227 -16.09 -16.10 -5.47
N VAL A 228 -16.76 -15.41 -6.41
CA VAL A 228 -16.96 -15.91 -7.78
C VAL A 228 -15.74 -15.62 -8.65
N LYS A 229 -15.21 -14.39 -8.62
CA LYS A 229 -14.04 -13.98 -9.43
C LYS A 229 -12.77 -14.79 -9.15
N SER A 230 -12.52 -15.10 -7.88
CA SER A 230 -11.42 -15.99 -7.43
C SER A 230 -11.60 -17.45 -7.84
N GLY A 231 -12.75 -17.83 -8.40
CA GLY A 231 -13.11 -19.24 -8.64
C GLY A 231 -13.39 -20.05 -7.39
N GLY A 232 -13.44 -19.44 -6.20
CA GLY A 232 -13.76 -20.13 -4.94
C GLY A 232 -15.12 -20.83 -4.98
N GLU A 233 -16.15 -20.21 -5.55
CA GLU A 233 -17.47 -20.86 -5.72
C GLU A 233 -17.37 -22.10 -6.62
N ALA A 234 -16.75 -21.97 -7.79
CA ALA A 234 -16.59 -23.06 -8.75
C ALA A 234 -15.77 -24.24 -8.16
N PHE A 235 -14.71 -23.95 -7.41
CA PHE A 235 -13.97 -24.97 -6.69
C PHE A 235 -14.83 -25.66 -5.62
N VAL A 236 -15.49 -24.92 -4.73
CA VAL A 236 -16.31 -25.49 -3.65
C VAL A 236 -17.45 -26.36 -4.21
N LEU A 237 -18.07 -25.95 -5.32
CA LEU A 237 -19.11 -26.74 -6.01
C LEU A 237 -18.57 -27.95 -6.80
N GLY A 238 -17.25 -28.08 -6.98
CA GLY A 238 -16.62 -29.21 -7.67
C GLY A 238 -16.56 -29.06 -9.19
N GLU A 239 -16.57 -27.82 -9.70
CA GLU A 239 -16.50 -27.48 -11.13
C GLU A 239 -15.05 -27.35 -11.64
N ALA A 240 -14.07 -27.30 -10.73
CA ALA A 240 -12.64 -27.29 -11.07
C ALA A 240 -12.18 -28.66 -11.61
N SER A 241 -11.35 -28.66 -12.66
CA SER A 241 -10.99 -29.89 -13.41
C SER A 241 -9.55 -29.93 -13.94
N GLY A 242 -8.67 -29.04 -13.47
CA GLY A 242 -7.25 -29.04 -13.82
C GLY A 242 -6.48 -30.28 -13.33
N PHE A 243 -5.44 -30.69 -14.07
CA PHE A 243 -4.53 -31.76 -13.68
C PHE A 243 -3.28 -31.22 -13.01
N VAL A 244 -3.13 -31.45 -11.70
CA VAL A 244 -1.96 -31.02 -10.91
C VAL A 244 -0.98 -32.19 -10.74
N LYS A 245 0.30 -31.96 -11.05
CA LYS A 245 1.37 -32.93 -10.77
C LYS A 245 1.75 -32.88 -9.29
N ASP A 246 2.18 -34.00 -8.71
CA ASP A 246 2.54 -34.04 -7.29
C ASP A 246 3.66 -33.06 -6.89
N GLY A 247 4.61 -32.77 -7.80
CA GLY A 247 5.66 -31.77 -7.58
C GLY A 247 5.21 -30.31 -7.66
N ASP A 248 4.01 -30.05 -8.19
CA ASP A 248 3.41 -28.70 -8.31
C ASP A 248 2.45 -28.40 -7.13
N LYS A 249 2.37 -29.29 -6.12
CA LYS A 249 1.47 -29.16 -4.96
C LYS A 249 2.03 -28.21 -3.90
N LEU A 250 1.14 -27.38 -3.36
CA LEU A 250 1.37 -26.46 -2.27
C LEU A 250 0.88 -27.07 -0.96
N CYS A 251 1.82 -27.53 -0.13
CA CYS A 251 1.52 -28.26 1.10
C CYS A 251 1.20 -27.31 2.27
N VAL A 252 0.09 -27.59 2.95
CA VAL A 252 -0.24 -27.08 4.29
C VAL A 252 0.01 -28.19 5.30
N VAL A 253 0.69 -27.87 6.40
CA VAL A 253 0.97 -28.80 7.50
C VAL A 253 0.29 -28.32 8.78
N LEU A 254 0.16 -29.21 9.77
CA LEU A 254 -0.31 -28.84 11.12
C LEU A 254 0.90 -28.58 12.02
N GLY A 255 1.16 -27.30 12.29
CA GLY A 255 2.11 -26.83 13.28
C GLY A 255 1.54 -26.79 14.70
N PRO A 256 2.36 -26.41 15.70
CA PRO A 256 1.94 -26.34 17.10
C PRO A 256 0.84 -25.29 17.37
N TYR A 257 0.61 -24.36 16.44
CA TYR A 257 -0.40 -23.30 16.55
C TYR A 257 -1.54 -23.41 15.52
N GLY A 258 -1.61 -24.53 14.78
CA GLY A 258 -2.61 -24.78 13.73
C GLY A 258 -2.00 -24.91 12.33
N PRO A 259 -2.79 -24.71 11.27
CA PRO A 259 -2.32 -24.77 9.89
C PRO A 259 -1.19 -23.77 9.59
N GLU A 260 -0.14 -24.24 8.93
CA GLU A 260 0.96 -23.41 8.43
C GLU A 260 1.47 -23.92 7.07
N TRP A 261 2.06 -23.02 6.28
CA TRP A 261 2.66 -23.39 4.99
C TRP A 261 3.88 -24.28 5.24
N GLN A 262 4.05 -25.37 4.47
CA GLN A 262 5.30 -26.14 4.50
C GLN A 262 6.47 -25.21 4.11
N GLU A 263 7.53 -25.21 4.93
CA GLU A 263 8.71 -24.38 4.67
C GLU A 263 9.35 -24.70 3.31
N ASN A 264 9.91 -23.67 2.66
CA ASN A 264 10.68 -23.84 1.44
C ASN A 264 11.98 -24.61 1.76
N PRO A 265 12.22 -25.81 1.19
CA PRO A 265 13.44 -26.58 1.45
C PRO A 265 14.72 -25.93 0.91
N TYR A 266 14.59 -24.97 0.00
CA TYR A 266 15.70 -24.22 -0.61
C TYR A 266 15.50 -22.71 -0.40
N PRO A 267 15.62 -22.21 0.85
CA PRO A 267 15.44 -20.80 1.15
C PRO A 267 16.54 -19.96 0.48
N PHE A 268 16.18 -18.79 -0.02
CA PHE A 268 17.11 -17.85 -0.63
C PHE A 268 16.72 -16.41 -0.32
N GLN A 269 17.69 -15.50 -0.44
CA GLN A 269 17.49 -14.06 -0.46
C GLN A 269 17.83 -13.50 -1.84
N CYS A 270 17.33 -12.30 -2.18
CA CYS A 270 17.70 -11.59 -3.40
C CYS A 270 17.99 -10.12 -3.07
N THR A 271 19.20 -9.65 -3.36
CA THR A 271 19.54 -8.23 -3.18
C THR A 271 18.99 -7.38 -4.32
N ILE A 272 18.79 -6.09 -4.07
CA ILE A 272 18.53 -5.08 -5.10
C ILE A 272 19.60 -4.00 -4.97
N ASP A 273 20.54 -4.01 -5.91
CA ASP A 273 21.65 -3.07 -5.97
C ASP A 273 21.18 -1.70 -6.52
N ASP A 274 22.10 -0.77 -6.67
CA ASP A 274 21.77 0.58 -7.11
C ASP A 274 21.16 0.65 -8.52
N PRO A 275 20.18 1.55 -8.73
CA PRO A 275 19.43 1.64 -9.96
C PRO A 275 20.27 2.28 -11.06
N THR A 276 20.31 1.63 -12.23
CA THR A 276 21.01 2.15 -13.41
C THR A 276 20.01 2.77 -14.39
N LYS A 277 20.33 3.96 -14.92
CA LYS A 277 19.57 4.56 -16.02
C LYS A 277 19.99 3.88 -17.33
N GLN A 278 19.07 3.15 -17.94
CA GLN A 278 19.28 2.49 -19.23
C GLN A 278 18.50 3.19 -20.34
N THR A 279 19.02 3.11 -21.56
CA THR A 279 18.41 3.70 -22.76
C THR A 279 18.01 2.62 -23.76
N LYS A 280 17.01 2.94 -24.60
CA LYS A 280 16.58 2.19 -25.77
C LYS A 280 16.47 3.15 -26.96
N PHE A 281 16.44 2.60 -28.18
CA PHE A 281 16.32 3.36 -29.43
C PHE A 281 17.35 4.49 -29.54
N LYS A 282 18.65 4.15 -29.41
CA LYS A 282 19.79 5.08 -29.47
C LYS A 282 19.66 6.33 -28.57
N GLY A 283 18.99 6.21 -27.42
CA GLY A 283 18.80 7.29 -26.45
C GLY A 283 17.37 7.84 -26.35
N MET A 284 16.52 7.59 -27.36
CA MET A 284 15.18 8.20 -27.47
C MET A 284 14.20 7.77 -26.35
N LYS A 285 14.39 6.61 -25.70
CA LYS A 285 13.61 6.21 -24.52
C LYS A 285 14.53 5.79 -23.37
N SER A 286 14.47 6.50 -22.24
CA SER A 286 15.20 6.19 -21.00
C SER A 286 14.32 5.56 -19.92
N TYR A 287 14.86 4.65 -19.12
CA TYR A 287 14.18 4.03 -17.97
C TYR A 287 15.17 3.66 -16.86
N ILE A 288 14.66 3.50 -15.64
CA ILE A 288 15.43 2.99 -14.51
C ILE A 288 15.35 1.46 -14.48
N SER A 289 16.51 0.81 -14.29
CA SER A 289 16.69 -0.63 -14.22
C SER A 289 17.38 -1.01 -12.92
N TYR A 290 16.75 -1.89 -12.15
CA TYR A 290 17.25 -2.44 -10.90
C TYR A 290 18.02 -3.73 -11.19
N LYS A 291 19.23 -3.86 -10.62
CA LYS A 291 20.02 -5.09 -10.66
C LYS A 291 19.63 -5.97 -9.48
N LEU A 292 19.21 -7.19 -9.76
CA LEU A 292 18.77 -8.18 -8.79
C LEU A 292 19.80 -9.31 -8.72
N VAL A 293 20.20 -9.74 -7.52
CA VAL A 293 21.14 -10.85 -7.33
C VAL A 293 20.54 -11.90 -6.39
N PRO A 294 19.99 -13.01 -6.92
CA PRO A 294 19.51 -14.12 -6.10
C PRO A 294 20.69 -14.91 -5.53
N THR A 295 20.66 -15.15 -4.22
CA THR A 295 21.75 -15.84 -3.51
C THR A 295 21.99 -17.29 -3.96
N HIS A 296 20.97 -17.96 -4.51
CA HIS A 296 21.06 -19.35 -4.98
C HIS A 296 21.67 -19.50 -6.38
N THR A 297 21.64 -18.46 -7.23
CA THR A 297 22.34 -18.45 -8.54
C THR A 297 23.61 -17.62 -8.53
N GLN A 298 23.67 -16.57 -7.72
CA GLN A 298 24.68 -15.50 -7.78
C GLN A 298 24.78 -14.81 -9.17
N VAL A 299 23.79 -15.02 -10.05
CA VAL A 299 23.77 -14.46 -11.40
C VAL A 299 22.92 -13.19 -11.40
N PRO A 300 23.47 -12.01 -11.76
CA PRO A 300 22.73 -10.76 -11.75
C PRO A 300 21.74 -10.67 -12.92
N VAL A 301 20.48 -10.34 -12.64
CA VAL A 301 19.48 -10.01 -13.66
C VAL A 301 19.02 -8.56 -13.54
N HIS A 302 18.66 -7.94 -14.67
CA HIS A 302 18.22 -6.55 -14.70
C HIS A 302 16.71 -6.45 -14.94
N ARG A 303 16.01 -5.67 -14.12
CA ARG A 303 14.55 -5.49 -14.17
C ARG A 303 14.17 -4.03 -13.97
N ARG A 304 13.42 -3.46 -14.91
CA ARG A 304 12.75 -2.15 -14.73
C ARG A 304 11.45 -2.31 -13.96
N TYR A 305 10.95 -1.22 -13.36
CA TYR A 305 9.70 -1.23 -12.60
C TYR A 305 8.50 -1.88 -13.35
N LYS A 306 8.31 -1.63 -14.66
CA LYS A 306 7.24 -2.28 -15.46
C LYS A 306 7.33 -3.83 -15.50
N HIS A 307 8.49 -4.42 -15.21
CA HIS A 307 8.62 -5.88 -15.08
C HIS A 307 8.16 -6.38 -13.70
N PHE A 308 8.39 -5.61 -12.63
CA PHE A 308 7.81 -5.90 -11.31
C PHE A 308 6.29 -5.78 -11.35
N ASP A 309 5.77 -4.72 -11.95
CA ASP A 309 4.34 -4.47 -12.14
C ASP A 309 3.63 -5.63 -12.86
N TRP A 310 4.22 -6.11 -13.95
CA TRP A 310 3.75 -7.31 -14.65
C TRP A 310 3.76 -8.56 -13.74
N LEU A 311 4.86 -8.81 -13.02
CA LEU A 311 4.98 -9.96 -12.12
C LEU A 311 3.92 -9.89 -11.01
N TYR A 312 3.77 -8.74 -10.36
CA TYR A 312 2.75 -8.50 -9.33
C TYR A 312 1.35 -8.81 -9.87
N ALA A 313 0.99 -8.34 -11.06
CA ALA A 313 -0.29 -8.65 -11.69
C ALA A 313 -0.49 -10.16 -11.95
N ARG A 314 0.55 -10.90 -12.37
CA ARG A 314 0.47 -12.37 -12.52
C ARG A 314 0.26 -13.09 -11.18
N LEU A 315 0.95 -12.64 -10.13
CA LEU A 315 0.87 -13.24 -8.80
C LEU A 315 -0.49 -12.97 -8.13
N ALA A 316 -0.98 -11.73 -8.19
CA ALA A 316 -2.27 -11.34 -7.63
C ALA A 316 -3.46 -12.03 -8.33
N GLU A 317 -3.35 -12.31 -9.64
CA GLU A 317 -4.34 -13.12 -10.37
C GLU A 317 -4.27 -14.61 -9.99
N LYS A 318 -3.07 -15.15 -9.78
CA LYS A 318 -2.85 -16.57 -9.50
C LYS A 318 -3.29 -16.99 -8.09
N PHE A 319 -3.12 -16.12 -7.09
CA PHE A 319 -3.21 -16.51 -5.68
C PHE A 319 -4.39 -15.86 -4.94
N PRO A 320 -5.59 -16.48 -4.93
CA PRO A 320 -6.80 -15.91 -4.32
C PRO A 320 -6.83 -15.90 -2.78
N VAL A 321 -5.91 -16.59 -2.12
CA VAL A 321 -5.86 -16.72 -0.64
C VAL A 321 -4.47 -16.47 -0.04
N ILE A 322 -3.52 -15.93 -0.82
CA ILE A 322 -2.18 -15.53 -0.35
C ILE A 322 -2.03 -14.03 -0.55
N SER A 323 -1.48 -13.33 0.45
CA SER A 323 -1.37 -11.88 0.48
C SER A 323 -0.10 -11.41 -0.22
N VAL A 324 -0.17 -11.26 -1.55
CA VAL A 324 0.92 -10.68 -2.35
C VAL A 324 1.07 -9.19 -2.01
N PRO A 325 2.20 -8.72 -1.45
CA PRO A 325 2.35 -7.32 -1.06
C PRO A 325 2.29 -6.39 -2.27
N HIS A 326 1.69 -5.22 -2.09
CA HIS A 326 1.58 -4.21 -3.15
C HIS A 326 2.95 -3.61 -3.47
N LEU A 327 3.14 -3.17 -4.71
CA LEU A 327 4.36 -2.48 -5.14
C LEU A 327 4.34 -1.00 -4.70
N PRO A 328 5.53 -0.39 -4.47
CA PRO A 328 5.64 1.05 -4.27
C PRO A 328 5.07 1.84 -5.46
N GLU A 329 4.52 3.03 -5.21
CA GLU A 329 3.70 3.79 -6.16
C GLU A 329 4.29 4.04 -7.57
N LYS A 330 3.39 4.20 -8.54
CA LYS A 330 3.67 4.62 -9.92
C LYS A 330 3.66 6.16 -10.01
N GLN A 331 4.83 6.78 -10.09
CA GLN A 331 4.95 8.21 -10.41
C GLN A 331 5.35 8.42 -11.88
N ALA A 332 4.63 9.30 -12.58
CA ALA A 332 4.87 9.63 -13.99
C ALA A 332 5.82 10.83 -14.15
N THR A 333 5.53 11.93 -13.45
CA THR A 333 6.40 13.09 -13.24
C THR A 333 7.48 12.76 -12.20
N GLY A 334 8.60 13.47 -12.19
CA GLY A 334 9.69 13.24 -11.22
C GLY A 334 10.37 11.85 -11.25
N ARG A 335 10.04 10.98 -12.22
CA ARG A 335 10.51 9.58 -12.27
C ARG A 335 12.04 9.36 -12.36
N PHE A 336 12.81 10.45 -12.50
CA PHE A 336 14.27 10.46 -12.54
C PHE A 336 14.90 11.21 -11.35
N GLU A 337 14.10 11.69 -10.40
CA GLU A 337 14.56 12.32 -9.17
C GLU A 337 15.18 11.27 -8.23
N GLU A 338 16.30 11.64 -7.60
CA GLU A 338 17.10 10.72 -6.79
C GLU A 338 16.35 10.24 -5.54
N ASP A 339 15.70 11.16 -4.82
CA ASP A 339 14.86 10.84 -3.64
C ASP A 339 13.75 9.84 -4.00
N PHE A 340 13.06 10.05 -5.13
CA PHE A 340 12.02 9.15 -5.61
C PHE A 340 12.56 7.76 -5.98
N ILE A 341 13.67 7.72 -6.73
CA ILE A 341 14.35 6.48 -7.11
C ILE A 341 14.81 5.71 -5.87
N SER A 342 15.37 6.41 -4.88
CA SER A 342 15.85 5.87 -3.61
C SER A 342 14.69 5.28 -2.79
N LYS A 343 13.62 6.06 -2.56
CA LYS A 343 12.41 5.59 -1.86
C LYS A 343 11.80 4.36 -2.53
N ARG A 344 11.68 4.38 -3.87
CA ARG A 344 11.19 3.22 -4.64
C ARG A 344 12.12 2.01 -4.51
N ARG A 345 13.45 2.19 -4.50
CA ARG A 345 14.42 1.10 -4.27
C ARG A 345 14.22 0.48 -2.89
N LYS A 346 14.11 1.27 -1.83
CA LYS A 346 13.82 0.78 -0.46
C LYS A 346 12.54 -0.05 -0.41
N GLY A 347 11.45 0.46 -0.98
CA GLY A 347 10.18 -0.27 -1.05
C GLY A 347 10.25 -1.56 -1.87
N LEU A 348 11.01 -1.58 -2.98
CA LEU A 348 11.24 -2.81 -3.77
C LEU A 348 12.10 -3.84 -3.02
N ILE A 349 13.04 -3.40 -2.16
CA ILE A 349 13.82 -4.30 -1.28
C ILE A 349 12.89 -4.98 -0.26
N TRP A 350 12.04 -4.20 0.42
CA TRP A 350 11.03 -4.74 1.33
C TRP A 350 10.11 -5.75 0.64
N TRP A 351 9.59 -5.40 -0.54
CA TRP A 351 8.76 -6.29 -1.37
C TRP A 351 9.50 -7.59 -1.73
N MET A 352 10.74 -7.49 -2.24
CA MET A 352 11.55 -8.64 -2.64
C MET A 352 11.89 -9.56 -1.45
N ASN A 353 12.24 -8.99 -0.30
CA ASN A 353 12.52 -9.73 0.91
C ASN A 353 11.29 -10.51 1.40
N HIS A 354 10.10 -9.89 1.36
CA HIS A 354 8.86 -10.59 1.66
C HIS A 354 8.65 -11.77 0.69
N MET A 355 8.66 -11.49 -0.62
CA MET A 355 8.45 -12.47 -1.69
C MET A 355 9.39 -13.68 -1.63
N ALA A 356 10.67 -13.45 -1.33
CA ALA A 356 11.67 -14.50 -1.18
C ALA A 356 11.56 -15.29 0.15
N SER A 357 10.99 -14.68 1.19
CA SER A 357 10.78 -15.34 2.49
C SER A 357 9.46 -16.12 2.60
N HIS A 358 8.52 -15.88 1.70
CA HIS A 358 7.22 -16.57 1.69
C HIS A 358 7.33 -17.98 1.09
N PRO A 359 6.97 -19.07 1.80
CA PRO A 359 7.21 -20.44 1.33
C PRO A 359 6.61 -20.78 -0.04
N VAL A 360 5.36 -20.38 -0.31
CA VAL A 360 4.71 -20.55 -1.62
C VAL A 360 5.28 -19.60 -2.69
N LEU A 361 5.26 -18.28 -2.45
CA LEU A 361 5.61 -17.29 -3.49
C LEU A 361 7.08 -17.43 -3.95
N ALA A 362 8.00 -17.74 -3.03
CA ALA A 362 9.42 -17.96 -3.33
C ALA A 362 9.64 -19.13 -4.31
N GLN A 363 8.79 -20.16 -4.29
CA GLN A 363 8.88 -21.34 -5.15
C GLN A 363 8.11 -21.17 -6.47
N CYS A 364 7.41 -20.05 -6.69
CA CYS A 364 6.55 -19.89 -7.85
C CYS A 364 7.34 -19.73 -9.17
N ASP A 365 7.03 -20.57 -10.15
CA ASP A 365 7.60 -20.61 -11.51
C ASP A 365 7.83 -19.23 -12.15
N VAL A 366 6.83 -18.33 -12.08
CA VAL A 366 6.92 -16.99 -12.67
C VAL A 366 7.89 -16.07 -11.93
N PHE A 367 8.02 -16.25 -10.60
CA PHE A 367 8.99 -15.52 -9.79
C PHE A 367 10.41 -16.06 -10.01
N GLN A 368 10.57 -17.38 -10.11
CA GLN A 368 11.85 -17.99 -10.45
C GLN A 368 12.33 -17.58 -11.85
N HIS A 369 11.45 -17.57 -12.86
CA HIS A 369 11.76 -16.99 -14.18
C HIS A 369 12.12 -15.50 -14.09
N PHE A 370 11.40 -14.73 -13.26
CA PHE A 370 11.70 -13.32 -13.01
C PHE A 370 13.08 -13.10 -12.38
N LEU A 371 13.58 -14.02 -11.54
CA LEU A 371 14.88 -13.91 -10.88
C LEU A 371 16.05 -14.51 -11.69
N THR A 372 15.81 -15.52 -12.53
CA THR A 372 16.88 -16.30 -13.16
C THR A 372 17.07 -16.01 -14.66
N CYS A 373 16.03 -15.58 -15.39
CA CYS A 373 16.13 -15.35 -16.84
C CYS A 373 16.91 -14.05 -17.18
N PRO A 374 18.04 -14.08 -17.90
CA PRO A 374 18.81 -12.89 -18.24
C PRO A 374 18.17 -12.15 -19.44
N SER A 375 17.13 -11.36 -19.18
CA SER A 375 16.35 -10.64 -20.21
C SER A 375 17.13 -9.64 -21.08
N SER A 376 18.40 -9.38 -20.77
CA SER A 376 19.32 -8.52 -21.54
C SER A 376 20.17 -9.29 -22.55
N THR A 377 20.35 -10.61 -22.38
CA THR A 377 21.09 -11.48 -23.31
C THR A 377 20.20 -12.52 -23.97
N ASP A 378 19.08 -12.89 -23.35
CA ASP A 378 18.06 -13.78 -23.92
C ASP A 378 16.66 -13.17 -23.78
N GLU A 379 16.36 -12.19 -24.65
CA GLU A 379 15.02 -11.60 -24.74
C GLU A 379 13.97 -12.60 -25.23
N LYS A 380 14.39 -13.65 -25.95
CA LYS A 380 13.49 -14.70 -26.48
C LYS A 380 12.97 -15.60 -25.37
N ALA A 381 13.85 -16.12 -24.51
CA ALA A 381 13.46 -16.87 -23.32
C ALA A 381 12.63 -16.01 -22.36
N TRP A 382 12.98 -14.73 -22.18
CA TRP A 382 12.18 -13.80 -21.38
C TRP A 382 10.73 -13.70 -21.88
N LYS A 383 10.53 -13.44 -23.18
CA LYS A 383 9.20 -13.38 -23.82
C LYS A 383 8.47 -14.71 -23.77
N GLN A 384 9.17 -15.83 -23.90
CA GLN A 384 8.57 -17.18 -23.82
C GLN A 384 8.06 -17.48 -22.41
N GLY A 385 8.86 -17.25 -21.36
CA GLY A 385 8.42 -17.44 -19.97
C GLY A 385 7.33 -16.46 -19.55
N LYS A 386 7.36 -15.21 -20.06
CA LYS A 386 6.26 -14.24 -19.92
C LYS A 386 4.94 -14.82 -20.46
N ARG A 387 4.96 -15.32 -21.70
CA ARG A 387 3.80 -15.95 -22.36
C ARG A 387 3.37 -17.27 -21.69
N LYS A 388 4.29 -18.03 -21.07
CA LYS A 388 3.98 -19.23 -20.27
C LYS A 388 3.15 -18.85 -19.04
N ALA A 389 3.60 -17.84 -18.28
CA ALA A 389 2.90 -17.37 -17.08
C ALA A 389 1.57 -16.65 -17.38
N GLU A 390 1.42 -16.07 -18.58
CA GLU A 390 0.16 -15.48 -19.06
C GLU A 390 -0.87 -16.54 -19.53
N LYS A 391 -0.44 -17.80 -19.68
CA LYS A 391 -1.28 -18.94 -20.07
C LYS A 391 -1.35 -20.01 -18.98
N ASP A 392 -1.12 -19.62 -17.72
CA ASP A 392 -1.18 -20.55 -16.59
C ASP A 392 -2.64 -20.97 -16.34
N GLU A 393 -2.92 -22.27 -16.46
CA GLU A 393 -4.26 -22.83 -16.24
C GLU A 393 -4.55 -23.06 -14.74
N MET A 394 -3.54 -22.96 -13.86
CA MET A 394 -3.64 -23.14 -12.41
C MET A 394 -3.99 -21.83 -11.69
N VAL A 395 -4.97 -21.11 -12.24
CA VAL A 395 -5.53 -19.87 -11.71
C VAL A 395 -7.01 -20.03 -11.37
N GLY A 396 -7.57 -19.10 -10.61
CA GLY A 396 -8.98 -19.14 -10.20
C GLY A 396 -9.34 -20.45 -9.48
N ALA A 397 -10.35 -21.17 -9.99
CA ALA A 397 -10.83 -22.39 -9.36
C ALA A 397 -9.79 -23.54 -9.36
N ASN A 398 -8.93 -23.59 -10.38
CA ASN A 398 -7.90 -24.62 -10.51
C ASN A 398 -6.72 -24.40 -9.55
N PHE A 399 -6.46 -23.16 -9.09
CA PHE A 399 -5.44 -22.90 -8.07
C PHE A 399 -5.66 -23.79 -6.83
N PHE A 400 -6.91 -23.92 -6.37
CA PHE A 400 -7.21 -24.69 -5.16
C PHE A 400 -6.95 -26.19 -5.30
N LEU A 401 -6.87 -26.73 -6.53
CA LEU A 401 -6.45 -28.12 -6.77
C LEU A 401 -4.95 -28.33 -6.50
N THR A 402 -4.16 -27.26 -6.45
CA THR A 402 -2.73 -27.33 -6.08
C THR A 402 -2.53 -27.50 -4.58
N LEU A 403 -3.52 -27.18 -3.76
CA LEU A 403 -3.40 -27.25 -2.30
C LEU A 403 -3.44 -28.71 -1.82
N SER A 404 -2.43 -29.11 -1.07
CA SER A 404 -2.36 -30.41 -0.40
C SER A 404 -2.48 -30.20 1.11
N THR A 405 -3.55 -30.72 1.70
CA THR A 405 -3.84 -30.61 3.15
C THR A 405 -3.60 -31.93 3.87
N PRO A 406 -3.44 -31.94 5.21
CA PRO A 406 -3.15 -33.15 5.96
C PRO A 406 -4.30 -34.17 5.89
N PRO A 407 -4.04 -35.45 5.51
CA PRO A 407 -5.08 -36.46 5.40
C PRO A 407 -5.84 -36.68 6.73
N ALA A 408 -7.16 -36.85 6.64
CA ALA A 408 -8.07 -37.05 7.78
C ALA A 408 -8.13 -35.92 8.83
N ALA A 409 -7.43 -34.80 8.65
CA ALA A 409 -7.58 -33.62 9.49
C ALA A 409 -8.80 -32.79 9.04
N ALA A 410 -9.92 -32.91 9.75
CA ALA A 410 -11.06 -32.02 9.59
C ALA A 410 -10.95 -30.83 10.55
N LEU A 411 -11.18 -29.61 10.06
CA LEU A 411 -11.26 -28.42 10.91
C LEU A 411 -12.68 -28.26 11.44
N ASP A 412 -12.84 -27.77 12.68
CA ASP A 412 -14.14 -27.26 13.13
C ASP A 412 -14.44 -25.96 12.40
N LEU A 413 -15.37 -26.00 11.45
CA LEU A 413 -15.76 -24.84 10.64
C LEU A 413 -16.35 -23.70 11.48
N GLN A 414 -16.88 -23.95 12.68
CA GLN A 414 -17.32 -22.91 13.61
C GLN A 414 -16.11 -22.19 14.25
N GLU A 415 -15.07 -22.94 14.62
CA GLU A 415 -13.81 -22.37 15.11
C GLU A 415 -13.10 -21.59 13.99
N VAL A 416 -13.09 -22.11 12.76
CA VAL A 416 -12.57 -21.41 11.57
C VAL A 416 -13.32 -20.09 11.35
N GLU A 417 -14.65 -20.09 11.37
CA GLU A 417 -15.44 -18.86 11.18
C GLU A 417 -15.12 -17.83 12.28
N SER A 418 -15.01 -18.26 13.54
CA SER A 418 -14.62 -17.41 14.66
C SER A 418 -13.21 -16.82 14.50
N LYS A 419 -12.22 -17.62 14.09
CA LYS A 419 -10.86 -17.17 13.78
C LYS A 419 -10.84 -16.13 12.65
N ILE A 420 -11.63 -16.34 11.60
CA ILE A 420 -11.75 -15.42 10.46
C ILE A 420 -12.41 -14.09 10.86
N ASP A 421 -13.42 -14.09 11.73
CA ASP A 421 -14.03 -12.85 12.24
C ASP A 421 -13.13 -12.10 13.23
N GLY A 422 -12.38 -12.82 14.07
CA GLY A 422 -11.32 -12.24 14.90
C GLY A 422 -10.24 -11.58 14.04
N PHE A 423 -9.74 -12.29 13.03
CA PHE A 423 -8.73 -11.77 12.10
C PHE A 423 -9.23 -10.57 11.29
N LYS A 424 -10.48 -10.59 10.80
CA LYS A 424 -11.11 -9.44 10.12
C LYS A 424 -11.17 -8.20 11.00
N SER A 425 -11.49 -8.37 12.28
CA SER A 425 -11.55 -7.26 13.24
C SER A 425 -10.14 -6.72 13.54
N PHE A 426 -9.16 -7.63 13.64
CA PHE A 426 -7.76 -7.31 13.79
C PHE A 426 -7.18 -6.55 12.58
N THR A 427 -7.39 -7.00 11.34
CA THR A 427 -6.80 -6.36 10.15
C THR A 427 -7.32 -4.94 9.98
N LYS A 428 -8.64 -4.72 10.15
CA LYS A 428 -9.20 -3.37 10.14
C LYS A 428 -8.54 -2.47 11.20
N LYS A 429 -8.44 -2.94 12.44
CA LYS A 429 -7.86 -2.12 13.51
C LYS A 429 -6.35 -1.89 13.33
N MET A 430 -5.64 -2.84 12.72
CA MET A 430 -4.24 -2.69 12.36
C MET A 430 -4.05 -1.63 11.27
N ASP A 431 -4.92 -1.60 10.25
CA ASP A 431 -4.88 -0.61 9.17
C ASP A 431 -5.15 0.81 9.68
N ASP A 432 -6.23 1.00 10.45
CA ASP A 432 -6.55 2.26 11.13
C ASP A 432 -5.34 2.78 11.95
N SER A 433 -4.65 1.87 12.65
CA SER A 433 -3.51 2.21 13.53
C SER A 433 -2.21 2.45 12.76
N ALA A 434 -2.01 1.75 11.64
CA ALA A 434 -0.87 1.96 10.73
C ALA A 434 -0.98 3.31 10.02
N LEU A 435 -2.18 3.68 9.55
CA LEU A 435 -2.49 5.00 9.00
C LEU A 435 -2.20 6.10 10.03
N GLN A 436 -2.69 5.95 11.26
CA GLN A 436 -2.46 6.93 12.32
C GLN A 436 -0.97 7.09 12.65
N LEU A 437 -0.22 5.99 12.78
CA LEU A 437 1.22 6.03 13.07
C LEU A 437 2.02 6.63 11.91
N ASN A 438 1.67 6.29 10.67
CA ASN A 438 2.33 6.84 9.48
C ASN A 438 2.09 8.36 9.39
N HIS A 439 0.89 8.84 9.71
CA HIS A 439 0.58 10.27 9.77
C HIS A 439 1.40 11.01 10.84
N THR A 440 1.44 10.51 12.08
CA THR A 440 2.18 11.16 13.17
C THR A 440 3.70 11.08 12.99
N ALA A 441 4.23 9.98 12.45
CA ALA A 441 5.64 9.85 12.07
C ALA A 441 6.03 10.87 10.99
N ASN A 442 5.21 11.02 9.94
CA ASN A 442 5.43 12.03 8.90
C ASN A 442 5.38 13.46 9.44
N GLU A 443 4.45 13.77 10.34
CA GLU A 443 4.37 15.09 10.96
C GLU A 443 5.59 15.38 11.85
N PHE A 444 6.01 14.40 12.64
CA PHE A 444 7.19 14.52 13.50
C PHE A 444 8.48 14.65 12.68
N ALA A 445 8.65 13.87 11.61
CA ALA A 445 9.77 14.00 10.67
C ALA A 445 9.86 15.42 10.09
N ARG A 446 8.74 15.99 9.60
CA ARG A 446 8.71 17.39 9.11
C ARG A 446 9.09 18.41 10.19
N LYS A 447 8.66 18.19 11.44
CA LYS A 447 9.04 19.03 12.59
C LYS A 447 10.53 18.92 12.93
N GLN A 448 11.15 17.75 12.77
CA GLN A 448 12.59 17.57 12.94
C GLN A 448 13.39 18.28 11.82
N VAL A 449 13.04 18.03 10.55
CA VAL A 449 13.70 18.60 9.36
C VAL A 449 13.71 20.14 9.36
N THR A 450 12.56 20.76 9.60
CA THR A 450 12.42 22.21 9.43
C THR A 450 12.26 22.95 10.75
N GLY A 451 11.51 22.39 11.70
CA GLY A 451 11.16 23.04 12.96
C GLY A 451 12.34 23.10 13.93
N PHE A 452 12.77 21.93 14.43
CA PHE A 452 13.85 21.88 15.42
C PHE A 452 15.17 22.43 14.86
N LYS A 453 15.54 22.07 13.62
CA LYS A 453 16.68 22.68 12.93
C LYS A 453 16.69 24.21 13.03
N LYS A 454 15.56 24.86 12.71
CA LYS A 454 15.42 26.32 12.74
C LYS A 454 15.53 26.89 14.17
N GLU A 455 14.96 26.22 15.18
CA GLU A 455 15.07 26.69 16.57
C GLU A 455 16.50 26.56 17.10
N TYR A 456 17.20 25.45 16.81
CA TYR A 456 18.62 25.30 17.15
C TYR A 456 19.50 26.34 16.47
N GLN A 457 19.28 26.62 15.17
CA GLN A 457 20.00 27.65 14.42
C GLN A 457 19.75 29.07 14.96
N LYS A 458 18.53 29.40 15.43
CA LYS A 458 18.27 30.70 16.10
C LYS A 458 19.09 30.85 17.38
N VAL A 459 19.17 29.80 18.19
CA VAL A 459 20.00 29.80 19.41
C VAL A 459 21.48 29.94 19.05
N GLY A 460 21.94 29.19 18.04
CA GLY A 460 23.31 29.28 17.52
C GLY A 460 23.68 30.68 17.03
N GLN A 461 22.80 31.31 16.24
CA GLN A 461 22.92 32.69 15.79
C GLN A 461 22.95 33.68 16.97
N SER A 462 22.16 33.45 18.03
CA SER A 462 22.12 34.31 19.22
C SER A 462 23.45 34.30 19.98
N PHE A 463 24.06 33.12 20.16
CA PHE A 463 25.39 33.02 20.78
C PHE A 463 26.48 33.69 19.94
N ARG A 464 26.51 33.49 18.62
CA ARG A 464 27.47 34.19 17.75
C ARG A 464 27.29 35.71 17.77
N GLY A 465 26.05 36.21 17.80
CA GLY A 465 25.78 37.65 17.95
C GLY A 465 26.31 38.22 19.26
N LEU A 466 26.26 37.44 20.35
CA LEU A 466 26.85 37.84 21.63
C LEU A 466 28.39 37.86 21.59
N SER A 467 29.03 36.84 20.98
CA SER A 467 30.50 36.85 20.77
C SER A 467 30.95 38.05 19.97
N GLN A 468 30.27 38.34 18.85
CA GLN A 468 30.55 39.48 17.99
C GLN A 468 30.45 40.82 18.74
N ALA A 469 29.50 40.95 19.68
CA ALA A 469 29.39 42.13 20.53
C ALA A 469 30.57 42.27 21.51
N PHE A 470 31.07 41.15 22.07
CA PHE A 470 32.24 41.15 22.96
C PHE A 470 33.56 41.39 22.22
N GLU A 471 33.64 41.03 20.93
CA GLU A 471 34.81 41.30 20.08
C GLU A 471 34.99 42.80 19.75
N LEU A 472 33.96 43.64 19.91
CA LEU A 472 34.03 45.08 19.64
C LEU A 472 34.99 45.83 20.56
N ASP A 473 35.18 45.38 21.81
CA ASP A 473 36.06 46.02 22.80
C ASP A 473 37.51 45.51 22.75
N GLN A 474 37.78 44.46 21.94
CA GLN A 474 39.12 43.93 21.63
C GLN A 474 40.06 43.64 22.81
N GLN A 475 39.52 43.36 24.01
CA GLN A 475 40.32 43.04 25.19
C GLN A 475 41.05 41.71 25.02
N ALA A 476 42.37 41.72 25.12
CA ALA A 476 43.19 40.53 24.87
C ALA A 476 42.86 39.33 25.80
N PHE A 477 42.36 39.58 27.01
CA PHE A 477 41.99 38.54 27.96
C PHE A 477 40.61 37.91 27.70
N SER A 478 39.70 38.57 26.96
CA SER A 478 38.36 38.02 26.67
C SER A 478 38.32 37.16 25.41
N VAL A 479 39.39 37.14 24.60
CA VAL A 479 39.45 36.43 23.31
C VAL A 479 39.07 34.95 23.43
N GLY A 480 39.55 34.25 24.48
CA GLY A 480 39.19 32.85 24.73
C GLY A 480 37.70 32.65 25.01
N LEU A 481 37.10 33.51 25.85
CA LEU A 481 35.68 33.47 26.18
C LEU A 481 34.81 33.70 24.93
N ASN A 482 35.18 34.69 24.12
CA ASN A 482 34.47 35.02 22.89
C ASN A 482 34.48 33.80 21.94
N GLN A 483 35.66 33.21 21.71
CA GLN A 483 35.80 32.01 20.88
C GLN A 483 34.97 30.82 21.41
N ALA A 484 34.89 30.61 22.72
CA ALA A 484 34.06 29.55 23.33
C ALA A 484 32.55 29.81 23.14
N ILE A 485 32.10 31.07 23.24
CA ILE A 485 30.71 31.46 22.98
C ILE A 485 30.37 31.32 21.49
N ALA A 486 31.25 31.75 20.58
CA ALA A 486 31.08 31.55 19.14
C ALA A 486 30.97 30.06 18.78
N PHE A 487 31.87 29.23 19.33
CA PHE A 487 31.87 27.78 19.12
C PHE A 487 30.61 27.11 19.67
N THR A 488 30.08 27.57 20.81
CA THR A 488 28.76 27.12 21.30
C THR A 488 27.66 27.43 20.29
N GLY A 489 27.75 28.58 19.62
CA GLY A 489 26.85 28.92 18.51
C GLY A 489 26.92 27.92 17.35
N ASP A 490 28.13 27.56 16.91
CA ASP A 490 28.35 26.58 15.85
C ASP A 490 27.95 25.15 16.25
N ALA A 491 28.11 24.79 17.53
CA ALA A 491 27.66 23.50 18.06
C ALA A 491 26.12 23.38 18.04
N TYR A 492 25.41 24.46 18.36
CA TYR A 492 23.94 24.51 18.24
C TYR A 492 23.47 24.41 16.78
N ASP A 493 24.13 25.10 15.84
CA ASP A 493 23.87 24.93 14.40
C ASP A 493 24.05 23.46 13.97
N ALA A 494 25.15 22.83 14.38
CA ALA A 494 25.45 21.43 14.05
C ALA A 494 24.41 20.45 14.64
N ILE A 495 23.91 20.70 15.86
CA ILE A 495 22.80 19.92 16.44
C ILE A 495 21.52 20.12 15.62
N GLY A 496 21.27 21.33 15.12
CA GLY A 496 20.16 21.62 14.19
C GLY A 496 20.23 20.79 12.91
N GLU A 497 21.42 20.60 12.33
CA GLU A 497 21.62 19.71 11.17
C GLU A 497 21.41 18.22 11.54
N LEU A 498 21.91 17.77 12.70
CA LEU A 498 21.66 16.40 13.18
C LEU A 498 20.15 16.10 13.27
N PHE A 499 19.35 17.04 13.78
CA PHE A 499 17.88 16.89 13.81
C PHE A 499 17.28 16.76 12.40
N ALA A 500 17.83 17.44 11.40
CA ALA A 500 17.28 17.39 10.05
C ALA A 500 17.66 16.12 9.26
N GLU A 501 18.80 15.51 9.56
CA GLU A 501 19.19 14.23 8.97
C GLU A 501 18.51 13.03 9.65
N GLN A 502 18.15 13.15 10.93
CA GLN A 502 17.71 12.04 11.76
C GLN A 502 16.54 11.21 11.20
N PRO A 503 15.42 11.79 10.67
CA PRO A 503 14.28 11.00 10.18
C PRO A 503 14.63 9.92 9.16
N ARG A 504 15.67 10.16 8.34
CA ARG A 504 16.14 9.22 7.32
C ARG A 504 16.73 7.93 7.91
N GLN A 505 17.15 7.97 9.17
CA GLN A 505 17.77 6.86 9.89
C GLN A 505 16.75 6.02 10.68
N ASP A 506 15.64 6.60 11.13
CA ASP A 506 14.73 5.94 12.09
C ASP A 506 13.25 5.96 11.70
N LEU A 507 12.68 7.13 11.39
CA LEU A 507 11.27 7.30 11.03
C LEU A 507 10.98 6.79 9.61
N ASP A 508 11.81 7.13 8.64
CA ASP A 508 11.66 6.68 7.24
C ASP A 508 11.61 5.14 7.14
N PRO A 509 12.55 4.37 7.74
CA PRO A 509 12.44 2.91 7.82
C PRO A 509 11.16 2.38 8.49
N VAL A 510 10.61 3.06 9.50
CA VAL A 510 9.32 2.68 10.12
C VAL A 510 8.17 2.93 9.14
N MET A 511 8.16 4.06 8.43
CA MET A 511 7.12 4.40 7.46
C MET A 511 7.16 3.48 6.22
N ASP A 512 8.36 3.11 5.74
CA ASP A 512 8.55 2.12 4.68
C ASP A 512 7.97 0.75 5.08
N LEU A 513 8.18 0.31 6.32
CA LEU A 513 7.56 -0.92 6.84
C LEU A 513 6.03 -0.81 6.91
N LEU A 514 5.49 0.30 7.40
CA LEU A 514 4.04 0.50 7.48
C LEU A 514 3.39 0.42 6.09
N ALA A 515 4.01 1.02 5.06
CA ALA A 515 3.52 0.96 3.69
C ALA A 515 3.46 -0.49 3.14
N LEU A 516 4.47 -1.32 3.42
CA LEU A 516 4.43 -2.76 3.08
C LEU A 516 3.22 -3.46 3.71
N TYR A 517 2.96 -3.20 5.00
CA TYR A 517 1.85 -3.82 5.72
C TYR A 517 0.49 -3.30 5.27
N GLN A 518 0.36 -2.03 4.87
CA GLN A 518 -0.87 -1.52 4.26
C GLN A 518 -1.20 -2.26 2.96
N GLY A 519 -0.20 -2.58 2.13
CA GLY A 519 -0.37 -3.43 0.95
C GLY A 519 -0.92 -4.83 1.30
N HIS A 520 -0.42 -5.46 2.37
CA HIS A 520 -1.00 -6.74 2.85
C HIS A 520 -2.43 -6.59 3.39
N LEU A 521 -2.70 -5.52 4.14
CA LEU A 521 -4.00 -5.27 4.76
C LEU A 521 -5.09 -5.00 3.72
N ALA A 522 -4.75 -4.39 2.59
CA ALA A 522 -5.64 -4.20 1.44
C ALA A 522 -6.09 -5.52 0.78
N ASN A 523 -5.30 -6.59 0.87
CA ASN A 523 -5.64 -7.90 0.28
C ASN A 523 -6.64 -8.71 1.14
N PHE A 524 -6.56 -8.59 2.47
CA PHE A 524 -7.33 -9.46 3.36
C PHE A 524 -8.86 -9.34 3.29
N PRO A 525 -9.50 -8.18 3.00
CA PRO A 525 -10.94 -8.11 2.78
C PRO A 525 -11.44 -9.11 1.73
N ASP A 526 -10.71 -9.27 0.64
CA ASP A 526 -11.04 -10.20 -0.45
C ASP A 526 -10.78 -11.65 -0.06
N ILE A 527 -9.62 -11.96 0.54
CA ILE A 527 -9.28 -13.31 1.04
C ILE A 527 -10.33 -13.79 2.07
N ILE A 528 -10.71 -12.92 3.01
CA ILE A 528 -11.74 -13.19 4.03
C ILE A 528 -13.12 -13.40 3.37
N HIS A 529 -13.42 -12.67 2.29
CA HIS A 529 -14.68 -12.85 1.55
C HIS A 529 -14.72 -14.20 0.82
N VAL A 530 -13.61 -14.68 0.25
CA VAL A 530 -13.51 -16.03 -0.35
C VAL A 530 -13.81 -17.11 0.70
N GLN A 531 -13.15 -17.05 1.86
CA GLN A 531 -13.35 -18.02 2.94
C GLN A 531 -14.77 -17.98 3.52
N LYS A 532 -15.36 -16.79 3.74
CA LYS A 532 -16.76 -16.67 4.18
C LYS A 532 -17.76 -17.17 3.13
N GLY A 533 -17.47 -17.01 1.84
CA GLY A 533 -18.26 -17.59 0.75
C GLY A 533 -18.29 -19.11 0.82
N ALA A 534 -17.13 -19.74 1.02
CA ALA A 534 -17.01 -21.19 1.18
C ALA A 534 -17.80 -21.72 2.39
N LEU A 535 -17.63 -21.09 3.57
CA LEU A 535 -18.39 -21.44 4.78
C LEU A 535 -19.91 -21.30 4.58
N THR A 536 -20.35 -20.27 3.85
CA THR A 536 -21.77 -20.09 3.51
C THR A 536 -22.29 -21.23 2.64
N LYS A 537 -21.50 -21.70 1.66
CA LYS A 537 -21.88 -22.84 0.81
C LYS A 537 -21.99 -24.17 1.57
N VAL A 538 -21.18 -24.39 2.61
CA VAL A 538 -21.36 -25.55 3.51
C VAL A 538 -22.66 -25.45 4.31
N LYS A 539 -23.00 -24.26 4.84
CA LYS A 539 -24.27 -24.05 5.55
C LYS A 539 -25.49 -24.26 4.63
N GLU A 540 -25.40 -23.76 3.38
CA GLU A 540 -26.42 -23.99 2.35
C GLU A 540 -26.58 -25.48 1.99
N SER A 541 -25.47 -26.22 1.78
CA SER A 541 -25.52 -27.64 1.40
C SER A 541 -26.09 -28.52 2.51
N ARG A 542 -25.70 -28.29 3.78
CA ARG A 542 -26.26 -29.01 4.95
C ARG A 542 -27.78 -28.79 5.06
N ARG A 543 -28.26 -27.55 4.94
CA ARG A 543 -29.71 -27.27 4.91
C ARG A 543 -30.40 -27.97 3.74
N HIS A 544 -29.79 -28.04 2.56
CA HIS A 544 -30.38 -28.76 1.43
C HIS A 544 -30.42 -30.28 1.64
N VAL A 545 -29.51 -30.86 2.43
CA VAL A 545 -29.60 -32.27 2.88
C VAL A 545 -30.78 -32.45 3.85
N GLU A 546 -30.92 -31.58 4.85
CA GLU A 546 -32.05 -31.58 5.81
C GLU A 546 -33.41 -31.43 5.10
N GLU A 547 -33.48 -30.60 4.06
CA GLU A 547 -34.66 -30.41 3.21
C GLU A 547 -34.91 -31.56 2.19
N GLY A 548 -34.07 -32.59 2.17
CA GLY A 548 -34.17 -33.72 1.23
C GLY A 548 -33.85 -33.36 -0.24
N LYS A 549 -33.23 -32.20 -0.47
CA LYS A 549 -32.87 -31.66 -1.80
C LYS A 549 -31.44 -32.03 -2.23
N MET A 550 -30.59 -32.50 -1.32
CA MET A 550 -29.20 -32.86 -1.61
C MET A 550 -28.82 -34.20 -0.96
N GLU A 551 -27.99 -34.98 -1.65
CA GLU A 551 -27.38 -36.19 -1.11
C GLU A 551 -26.24 -35.84 -0.16
N VAL A 552 -26.14 -36.55 0.97
CA VAL A 552 -25.10 -36.32 2.01
C VAL A 552 -23.70 -36.26 1.39
N GLN A 553 -23.35 -37.24 0.54
CA GLN A 553 -22.05 -37.32 -0.14
C GLN A 553 -21.67 -36.07 -0.96
N LYS A 554 -22.67 -35.35 -1.51
CA LYS A 554 -22.43 -34.10 -2.25
C LYS A 554 -22.17 -32.92 -1.29
N ALA A 555 -22.84 -32.90 -0.13
CA ALA A 555 -22.56 -31.92 0.92
C ALA A 555 -21.19 -32.17 1.58
N ASP A 556 -20.81 -33.43 1.78
CA ASP A 556 -19.48 -33.81 2.28
C ASP A 556 -18.37 -33.32 1.33
N GLY A 557 -18.52 -33.55 0.01
CA GLY A 557 -17.56 -33.02 -0.97
C GLY A 557 -17.48 -31.49 -1.03
N ILE A 558 -18.57 -30.77 -0.72
CA ILE A 558 -18.57 -29.30 -0.55
C ILE A 558 -17.80 -28.92 0.73
N GLN A 559 -17.98 -29.68 1.81
CA GLN A 559 -17.29 -29.49 3.08
C GLN A 559 -15.77 -29.73 2.97
N ASP A 560 -15.33 -30.78 2.28
CA ASP A 560 -13.91 -31.10 2.11
C ASP A 560 -13.17 -30.03 1.29
N ARG A 561 -13.83 -29.48 0.27
CA ARG A 561 -13.30 -28.36 -0.52
C ARG A 561 -13.30 -27.05 0.28
N CYS A 562 -14.30 -26.82 1.13
CA CYS A 562 -14.26 -25.72 2.10
C CYS A 562 -13.12 -25.88 3.13
N ASN A 563 -12.87 -27.09 3.63
CA ASN A 563 -11.72 -27.40 4.49
C ASN A 563 -10.40 -27.05 3.79
N THR A 564 -10.27 -27.38 2.49
CA THR A 564 -9.08 -27.05 1.69
C THR A 564 -8.80 -25.54 1.64
N ILE A 565 -9.81 -24.70 1.38
CA ILE A 565 -9.68 -23.23 1.44
C ILE A 565 -9.36 -22.78 2.88
N SER A 566 -9.99 -23.40 3.88
CA SER A 566 -9.81 -23.06 5.31
C SER A 566 -8.37 -23.29 5.78
N PHE A 567 -7.76 -24.42 5.41
CA PHE A 567 -6.36 -24.74 5.71
C PHE A 567 -5.40 -23.71 5.11
N ALA A 568 -5.55 -23.39 3.82
CA ALA A 568 -4.70 -22.40 3.15
C ALA A 568 -4.88 -20.99 3.73
N THR A 569 -6.12 -20.57 4.01
CA THR A 569 -6.41 -19.25 4.60
C THR A 569 -5.84 -19.12 6.01
N LEU A 570 -5.91 -20.17 6.84
CA LEU A 570 -5.32 -20.17 8.17
C LEU A 570 -3.78 -20.21 8.13
N ALA A 571 -3.20 -20.97 7.19
CA ALA A 571 -1.76 -20.98 6.95
C ALA A 571 -1.23 -19.60 6.54
N GLU A 572 -1.98 -18.87 5.72
CA GLU A 572 -1.65 -17.50 5.34
C GLU A 572 -1.75 -16.51 6.50
N ILE A 573 -2.81 -16.59 7.31
CA ILE A 573 -2.98 -15.77 8.51
C ILE A 573 -1.83 -16.02 9.51
N HIS A 574 -1.43 -17.28 9.68
CA HIS A 574 -0.30 -17.67 10.51
C HIS A 574 1.02 -17.10 9.98
N HIS A 575 1.30 -17.26 8.68
CA HIS A 575 2.49 -16.70 8.04
C HIS A 575 2.56 -15.18 8.17
N PHE A 576 1.46 -14.48 7.88
CA PHE A 576 1.35 -13.03 8.08
C PHE A 576 1.69 -12.63 9.52
N HIS A 577 1.18 -13.36 10.52
CA HIS A 577 1.48 -13.07 11.92
C HIS A 577 2.95 -13.35 12.30
N GLN A 578 3.55 -14.45 11.83
CA GLN A 578 4.98 -14.75 12.03
C GLN A 578 5.86 -13.62 11.47
N ILE A 579 5.62 -13.25 10.21
CA ILE A 579 6.39 -12.21 9.50
C ILE A 579 6.20 -10.84 10.16
N ARG A 580 4.97 -10.50 10.57
CA ARG A 580 4.66 -9.29 11.36
C ARG A 580 5.45 -9.23 12.67
N VAL A 581 5.53 -10.33 13.43
CA VAL A 581 6.29 -10.36 14.69
C VAL A 581 7.79 -10.17 14.42
N ARG A 582 8.33 -10.80 13.38
CA ARG A 582 9.74 -10.64 12.95
C ARG A 582 10.05 -9.19 12.58
N ASP A 583 9.26 -8.61 11.67
CA ASP A 583 9.58 -7.33 11.04
C ASP A 583 9.39 -6.16 12.01
N PHE A 584 8.24 -6.09 12.71
CA PHE A 584 8.02 -5.03 13.70
C PHE A 584 8.99 -5.11 14.87
N LYS A 585 9.40 -6.32 15.32
CA LYS A 585 10.45 -6.46 16.33
C LYS A 585 11.76 -5.85 15.83
N SER A 586 12.23 -6.25 14.66
CA SER A 586 13.49 -5.76 14.08
C SER A 586 13.45 -4.24 13.87
N GLN A 587 12.34 -3.73 13.35
CA GLN A 587 12.19 -2.32 13.02
C GLN A 587 12.10 -1.42 14.27
N MET A 588 11.41 -1.87 15.32
CA MET A 588 11.37 -1.13 16.59
C MET A 588 12.70 -1.18 17.33
N GLN A 589 13.45 -2.30 17.24
CA GLN A 589 14.82 -2.37 17.75
C GLN A 589 15.75 -1.38 17.03
N HIS A 590 15.67 -1.31 15.70
CA HIS A 590 16.43 -0.36 14.89
C HIS A 590 16.09 1.09 15.22
N PHE A 591 14.80 1.45 15.27
CA PHE A 591 14.33 2.79 15.65
C PHE A 591 14.91 3.25 16.99
N LEU A 592 14.82 2.41 18.03
CA LEU A 592 15.33 2.75 19.36
C LEU A 592 16.87 2.86 19.38
N GLN A 593 17.58 2.01 18.64
CA GLN A 593 19.04 2.11 18.51
C GLN A 593 19.47 3.41 17.85
N GLN A 594 18.79 3.82 16.77
CA GLN A 594 19.10 5.08 16.07
C GLN A 594 18.76 6.31 16.92
N GLN A 595 17.67 6.28 17.69
CA GLN A 595 17.36 7.32 18.68
C GLN A 595 18.44 7.42 19.78
N ILE A 596 18.95 6.29 20.30
CA ILE A 596 20.06 6.30 21.28
C ILE A 596 21.32 6.93 20.67
N ILE A 597 21.71 6.48 19.46
CA ILE A 597 22.89 7.00 18.74
C ILE A 597 22.75 8.50 18.46
N PHE A 598 21.54 8.96 18.10
CA PHE A 598 21.23 10.37 17.88
C PHE A 598 21.49 11.21 19.13
N PHE A 599 20.89 10.86 20.28
CA PHE A 599 21.08 11.63 21.50
C PHE A 599 22.54 11.57 22.00
N GLN A 600 23.25 10.47 21.79
CA GLN A 600 24.70 10.39 22.06
C GLN A 600 25.51 11.40 21.21
N LYS A 601 25.22 11.55 19.92
CA LYS A 601 25.85 12.57 19.06
C LYS A 601 25.53 14.00 19.52
N VAL A 602 24.30 14.25 19.96
CA VAL A 602 23.90 15.55 20.52
C VAL A 602 24.66 15.85 21.82
N THR A 603 24.75 14.88 22.74
CA THR A 603 25.56 15.00 23.96
C THR A 603 27.02 15.30 23.63
N GLN A 604 27.64 14.55 22.71
CA GLN A 604 29.02 14.79 22.28
C GLN A 604 29.23 16.23 21.77
N LYS A 605 28.29 16.79 20.99
CA LYS A 605 28.40 18.18 20.50
C LYS A 605 28.33 19.22 21.62
N LEU A 606 27.55 18.95 22.67
CA LEU A 606 27.49 19.80 23.85
C LEU A 606 28.75 19.67 24.73
N GLU A 607 29.31 18.47 24.86
CA GLU A 607 30.58 18.23 25.56
C GLU A 607 31.77 18.89 24.84
N GLU A 608 31.84 18.78 23.50
CA GLU A 608 32.83 19.48 22.67
C GLU A 608 32.78 21.01 22.84
N ALA A 609 31.57 21.57 23.01
CA ALA A 609 31.39 23.00 23.25
C ALA A 609 31.76 23.40 24.69
N LEU A 610 31.33 22.61 25.68
CA LEU A 610 31.67 22.84 27.09
C LEU A 610 33.19 22.88 27.30
N HIS A 611 33.93 21.95 26.69
CA HIS A 611 35.39 21.87 26.83
C HIS A 611 36.14 23.10 26.30
N LYS A 612 35.51 23.95 25.46
CA LYS A 612 36.11 25.24 25.04
C LYS A 612 36.22 26.25 26.17
N TYR A 613 35.41 26.12 27.22
CA TYR A 613 35.44 27.00 28.37
C TYR A 613 36.52 26.63 29.39
N ASP A 614 37.10 25.43 29.32
CA ASP A 614 38.18 24.99 30.23
C ASP A 614 39.52 25.72 29.96
N SER A 615 39.65 26.36 28.79
CA SER A 615 40.82 27.15 28.38
C SER A 615 40.65 28.67 28.52
N VAL A 616 39.60 29.11 29.22
CA VAL A 616 39.23 30.53 29.45
C VAL A 616 39.63 30.96 30.86
#